data_AF-A0A7W1NJS3-F1
#
_entry.id   AF-A0A7W1NJS3-F1
#
_cell.length_a   1.000
_cell.length_b   1.000
_cell.length_c   1.000
_cell.angle_alpha   90.00
_cell.angle_beta   90.00
_cell.angle_gamma   90.00
#
_symmetry.space_group_name_H-M   'P 1'
#
loop_
_entity.id
_entity.type
_entity.pdbx_description
1 polymer ?
#
loop_
_entity_poly.entity_id
_entity_poly.type
_entity_poly.pdbx_seq_one_letter_code
_entity_poly.pdbx_strand_id
1 'polypeptide(L)'
;MTRLFGESIPIEVGLFNAAAPQEFTWKKRKHQVKKVANHWRIDYLWWRDPIWRDYFRVETTSGLMLTIYQDLITDLWYLQISYD
;
A
#
# COMPACT_ATOMS: atom_id res chain seq x y z
N MET A 1 -20.23 9.53 -7.88
CA MET A 1 -19.58 8.61 -6.92
C MET A 1 -18.08 8.77 -7.12
N THR A 2 -17.42 9.51 -6.25
CA THR A 2 -16.00 9.84 -6.43
C THR A 2 -15.19 8.57 -6.20
N ARG A 3 -14.66 7.97 -7.28
CA ARG A 3 -13.58 6.98 -7.19
C ARG A 3 -12.34 7.76 -6.73
N LEU A 4 -12.26 8.04 -5.42
CA LEU A 4 -11.17 8.80 -4.82
C LEU A 4 -9.83 8.04 -4.88
N PHE A 5 -9.88 6.76 -5.21
CA PHE A 5 -8.73 5.87 -5.20
C PHE A 5 -8.73 5.06 -6.50
N GLY A 6 -7.55 4.94 -7.12
CA GLY A 6 -7.35 4.08 -8.29
C GLY A 6 -7.68 2.62 -7.99
N GLU A 7 -7.67 1.77 -9.02
CA GLU A 7 -7.92 0.34 -8.82
C GLU A 7 -6.88 -0.25 -7.87
N SER A 8 -7.34 -1.01 -6.87
CA SER A 8 -6.49 -1.65 -5.88
C SER A 8 -6.55 -3.17 -5.98
N ILE A 9 -5.40 -3.82 -5.79
CA ILE A 9 -5.25 -5.28 -5.88
C ILE A 9 -4.77 -5.77 -4.51
N PRO A 10 -5.43 -6.77 -3.90
CA PRO A 10 -4.96 -7.34 -2.64
C PRO A 10 -3.58 -7.99 -2.82
N ILE A 11 -2.69 -7.75 -1.85
CA ILE A 11 -1.33 -8.29 -1.82
C ILE A 11 -0.99 -8.79 -0.42
N GLU A 12 -0.05 -9.72 -0.35
CA GLU A 12 0.57 -10.11 0.91
C GLU A 12 1.84 -9.30 1.10
N VAL A 13 2.07 -8.77 2.31
CA VAL A 13 3.21 -7.92 2.63
C VAL A 13 3.93 -8.46 3.87
N GLY A 14 5.25 -8.64 3.75
CA GLY A 14 6.14 -8.91 4.88
C GLY A 14 6.65 -7.59 5.47
N LEU A 15 6.47 -7.41 6.78
CA LEU A 15 6.87 -6.20 7.51
C LEU A 15 8.21 -6.39 8.22
N PHE A 16 9.01 -5.32 8.30
CA PHE A 16 10.15 -5.23 9.20
C PHE A 16 9.80 -4.36 10.41
N ASN A 17 10.02 -4.88 11.62
CA ASN A 17 9.77 -4.22 12.90
C ASN A 17 8.43 -3.44 12.96
N ALA A 18 7.37 -4.09 12.48
CA ALA A 18 5.96 -3.69 12.56
C ALA A 18 5.56 -2.36 11.86
N ALA A 19 6.45 -1.67 11.13
CA ALA A 19 6.11 -0.34 10.60
C ALA A 19 6.46 -0.09 9.14
N ALA A 20 7.35 -0.87 8.52
CA ALA A 20 7.74 -0.65 7.12
C ALA A 20 7.65 -1.93 6.28
N PRO A 21 7.13 -1.86 5.04
CA PRO A 21 7.08 -2.98 4.13
C PRO A 21 8.49 -3.36 3.67
N GLN A 22 8.85 -4.63 3.82
CA GLN A 22 10.13 -5.19 3.39
C GLN A 22 10.00 -6.00 2.11
N GLU A 23 8.92 -6.75 1.98
CA GLU A 23 8.62 -7.52 0.77
C GLU A 23 7.12 -7.58 0.53
N PHE A 24 6.73 -7.82 -0.72
CA PHE A 24 5.33 -8.10 -1.04
C PHE A 24 5.21 -9.08 -2.20
N THR A 25 4.09 -9.81 -2.24
CA THR A 25 3.78 -10.76 -3.32
C THR A 25 2.76 -10.13 -4.27
N TRP A 26 3.14 -9.98 -5.53
CA TRP A 26 2.26 -9.49 -6.60
C TRP A 26 2.46 -10.33 -7.86
N LYS A 27 1.37 -10.66 -8.57
CA LYS A 27 1.39 -11.52 -9.77
C LYS A 27 2.20 -12.83 -9.58
N LYS A 28 2.04 -13.47 -8.41
CA LYS A 28 2.76 -14.70 -8.00
C LYS A 28 4.29 -14.53 -7.95
N ARG A 29 4.79 -13.30 -7.84
CA ARG A 29 6.22 -12.98 -7.69
C ARG A 29 6.44 -12.21 -6.41
N LYS A 30 7.52 -12.54 -5.70
CA LYS A 30 7.99 -11.76 -4.55
C LYS A 30 8.78 -10.56 -5.04
N HIS A 31 8.50 -9.40 -4.47
CA HIS A 31 9.21 -8.15 -4.70
C HIS A 31 9.83 -7.69 -3.39
N GLN A 32 11.15 -7.52 -3.39
CA GLN A 32 11.88 -6.94 -2.25
C GLN A 32 11.83 -5.43 -2.32
N VAL A 33 11.46 -4.78 -1.22
CA VAL A 33 11.49 -3.32 -1.07
C VAL A 33 12.95 -2.91 -0.81
N LYS A 34 13.49 -2.11 -1.72
CA LYS A 34 14.82 -1.53 -1.60
C LYS A 34 14.78 -0.29 -0.70
N LYS A 35 13.76 0.56 -0.87
CA LYS A 35 13.51 1.72 0.00
C LYS A 35 12.05 2.14 -0.02
N VAL A 36 11.60 2.72 1.08
CA VAL A 36 10.35 3.48 1.14
C VAL A 36 10.66 4.93 0.76
N ALA A 37 10.17 5.36 -0.40
CA ALA A 37 10.40 6.71 -0.91
C ALA A 37 9.47 7.75 -0.27
N ASN A 38 8.27 7.34 0.14
CA ASN A 38 7.33 8.18 0.87
C ASN A 38 6.39 7.33 1.72
N HIS A 39 5.92 7.87 2.84
CA HIS A 39 4.93 7.27 3.72
C HIS A 39 3.94 8.34 4.17
N TRP A 40 2.65 8.11 3.98
CA TRP A 40 1.60 9.01 4.45
C TRP A 40 0.37 8.24 4.92
N ARG A 41 -0.33 8.81 5.90
CA ARG A 41 -1.57 8.27 6.46
C ARG A 41 -2.75 9.10 5.99
N ILE A 42 -3.85 8.43 5.68
CA ILE A 42 -5.14 9.07 5.43
C ILE A 42 -6.13 8.57 6.46
N ASP A 43 -6.73 9.50 7.18
CA ASP A 43 -7.89 9.34 8.03
C ASP A 43 -9.02 10.24 7.47
N TYR A 44 -10.07 9.63 6.93
CA TYR A 44 -11.18 10.35 6.31
C TYR A 44 -12.52 9.71 6.66
N LEU A 45 -13.61 10.47 6.48
CA LEU A 45 -14.99 9.98 6.65
C LEU A 45 -15.29 9.30 8.00
N TRP A 46 -14.57 9.69 9.06
CA TRP A 46 -14.64 9.08 10.40
C TRP A 46 -16.04 9.08 11.03
N TRP A 47 -16.96 9.92 10.57
CA TRP A 47 -18.33 10.05 11.07
C TRP A 47 -19.37 9.22 10.30
N ARG A 48 -18.99 8.50 9.23
CA ARG A 48 -19.95 7.69 8.45
C ARG A 48 -19.37 6.37 7.95
N ASP A 49 -18.29 6.42 7.20
CA ASP A 49 -17.65 5.26 6.58
C ASP A 49 -16.14 5.46 6.70
N PRO A 50 -15.56 5.18 7.88
CA PRO A 50 -14.20 5.55 8.19
C PRO A 50 -13.25 4.94 7.15
N ILE A 51 -12.37 5.79 6.62
CA ILE A 51 -11.24 5.39 5.80
C ILE A 51 -10.02 5.63 6.65
N TRP A 52 -9.30 4.56 6.97
CA TRP A 52 -8.04 4.67 7.69
C TRP A 52 -6.99 3.82 6.99
N ARG A 53 -6.03 4.48 6.33
CA ARG A 53 -5.06 3.81 5.47
C ARG A 53 -3.66 4.37 5.63
N ASP A 54 -2.68 3.49 5.64
CA ASP A 54 -1.25 3.82 5.57
C ASP A 54 -0.70 3.52 4.19
N TYR A 55 -0.28 4.55 3.48
CA TYR A 55 0.26 4.46 2.14
C TYR A 55 1.78 4.52 2.14
N PHE A 56 2.38 3.62 1.38
CA PHE A 56 3.83 3.53 1.17
C PHE A 56 4.11 3.57 -0.33
N ARG A 57 4.91 4.56 -0.74
CA ARG A 57 5.51 4.56 -2.07
C ARG A 57 6.87 3.87 -1.97
N VAL A 58 6.99 2.70 -2.59
CA VAL A 58 8.14 1.80 -2.46
C VAL A 58 8.90 1.69 -3.78
N GLU A 59 10.23 1.71 -3.70
CA GLU A 59 11.11 1.29 -4.79
C GLU A 59 11.53 -0.15 -4.50
N THR A 60 11.33 -1.03 -5.47
CA THR A 60 11.76 -2.44 -5.39
C THR A 60 13.22 -2.60 -5.82
N THR A 61 13.86 -3.71 -5.45
CA THR A 61 15.23 -4.03 -5.90
C THR A 61 15.33 -4.19 -7.42
N SER A 62 14.22 -4.53 -8.09
CA SER A 62 14.12 -4.58 -9.56
C SER A 62 13.92 -3.21 -10.22
N GLY A 63 13.85 -2.12 -9.44
CA GLY A 63 13.67 -0.76 -9.95
C GLY A 63 12.22 -0.32 -10.21
N LEU A 64 11.22 -1.13 -9.85
CA LEU A 64 9.81 -0.73 -9.94
C LEU A 64 9.46 0.24 -8.82
N MET A 65 8.74 1.31 -9.15
CA MET A 65 8.13 2.23 -8.20
C MET A 65 6.64 1.93 -8.10
N LEU A 66 6.17 1.58 -6.91
CA LEU A 66 4.79 1.17 -6.67
C LEU A 66 4.24 1.85 -5.42
N THR A 67 2.91 2.04 -5.39
CA THR A 67 2.20 2.49 -4.20
C THR A 67 1.44 1.32 -3.62
N ILE A 68 1.72 0.99 -2.36
CA ILE A 68 0.97 -0.01 -1.60
C ILE A 68 0.36 0.67 -0.36
N TYR A 69 -0.71 0.12 0.17
CA TYR A 69 -1.28 0.61 1.41
C TYR A 69 -1.84 -0.50 2.29
N GLN A 70 -1.80 -0.27 3.59
CA GLN A 70 -2.54 -1.05 4.57
C GLN A 70 -3.85 -0.33 4.89
N ASP A 71 -4.95 -1.05 4.80
CA ASP A 71 -6.21 -0.61 5.38
C ASP A 71 -6.20 -0.98 6.86
N LEU A 72 -6.16 0.03 7.73
CA LEU A 72 -5.98 -0.15 9.17
C LEU A 72 -7.27 -0.58 9.89
N ILE A 73 -8.40 -0.60 9.20
CA ILE A 73 -9.68 -1.10 9.73
C ILE A 73 -9.79 -2.59 9.52
N THR A 74 -9.41 -3.05 8.32
CA THR A 74 -9.49 -4.46 7.93
C THR A 74 -8.19 -5.24 8.13
N ASP A 75 -7.09 -4.53 8.39
CA ASP A 75 -5.72 -5.04 8.46
C ASP A 75 -5.24 -5.70 7.15
N LEU A 76 -5.81 -5.29 6.01
CA LEU A 76 -5.49 -5.85 4.70
C LEU A 76 -4.58 -4.93 3.89
N TRP A 77 -3.71 -5.55 3.09
CA TRP A 77 -2.77 -4.84 2.23
C TRP A 77 -3.20 -4.85 0.77
N TYR A 78 -2.94 -3.74 0.10
CA TYR A 78 -3.33 -3.50 -1.28
C TYR A 78 -2.22 -2.80 -2.07
N LEU A 79 -2.07 -3.17 -3.33
CA LEU A 79 -1.31 -2.42 -4.33
C LEU A 79 -2.27 -1.47 -5.05
N GLN A 80 -1.95 -0.18 -5.10
CA GLN A 80 -2.70 0.81 -5.85
C GLN A 80 -2.11 0.97 -7.24
N ILE A 81 -2.93 0.75 -8.26
CA ILE A 81 -2.59 1.09 -9.65
C ILE A 81 -3.01 2.54 -9.86
N SER A 82 -2.01 3.43 -9.86
CA SER A 82 -2.18 4.78 -10.40
C SER A 82 -1.72 4.77 -11.86
N TYR A 83 -2.63 5.09 -12.75
CA TYR A 83 -2.27 5.56 -14.08
C TYR A 83 -1.90 7.03 -13.89
N ASP A 84 -0.61 7.34 -13.95
CA ASP A 84 -0.13 8.72 -14.06
C ASP A 84 -0.32 9.20 -15.51
#